data_AF-A0A379Z6Y8-F1
#
_entry.id   AF-A0A379Z6Y8-F1
#
_cell.length_a   1.000
_cell.length_b   1.000
_cell.length_c   1.000
_cell.angle_alpha   90.00
_cell.angle_beta   90.00
_cell.angle_gamma   90.00
#
_symmetry.space_group_name_H-M   'P 1'
#
loop_
_entity.id
_entity.type
_entity.pdbx_description
1 polymer ?
#
loop_
_entity_poly.entity_id
_entity_poly.type
_entity_poly.pdbx_seq_one_letter_code
_entity_poly.pdbx_strand_id
1 'polypeptide(L)'
;MGFILAPLLVIWLAILTVAGYQATLYFKETFSLSGLLAFSSVSLLCAALYFLLHFRRYQDAESLGAFDISMELLFNPISGGICVLALLLIWLVPMGVCKPLLLALVLGLTIATLAGVVYEESFMTKHGIQRTY
;
A
#
# COMPACT_ATOMS: atom_id res chain seq x y z
N MET A 1 -14.67 10.63 13.26
CA MET A 1 -13.40 10.10 12.72
C MET A 1 -13.28 10.18 11.19
N GLY A 2 -14.38 10.18 10.41
CA GLY A 2 -14.34 10.31 8.94
C GLY A 2 -13.62 11.57 8.39
N PHE A 3 -13.59 12.66 9.16
CA PHE A 3 -12.87 13.90 8.81
C PHE A 3 -11.35 13.74 8.76
N ILE A 4 -10.78 12.74 9.46
CA ILE A 4 -9.34 12.46 9.49
C ILE A 4 -8.98 11.39 8.46
N LEU A 5 -9.84 10.38 8.26
CA LEU A 5 -9.64 9.33 7.27
C LEU A 5 -9.59 9.85 5.82
N ALA A 6 -10.44 10.81 5.47
CA ALA A 6 -10.50 11.38 4.13
C ALA A 6 -9.17 12.01 3.67
N PRO A 7 -8.53 12.93 4.41
CA PRO A 7 -7.25 13.51 3.98
C PRO A 7 -6.13 12.47 3.89
N LEU A 8 -6.12 11.45 4.76
CA LEU A 8 -5.14 10.36 4.65
C LEU A 8 -5.34 9.51 3.40
N LEU A 9 -6.57 9.16 3.06
CA LEU A 9 -6.87 8.48 1.80
C LEU A 9 -6.37 9.29 0.60
N VAL A 10 -6.56 10.60 0.61
CA VAL A 10 -6.04 11.49 -0.44
C VAL A 10 -4.52 11.46 -0.51
N ILE A 11 -3.82 11.43 0.64
CA ILE A 11 -2.36 11.30 0.68
C ILE A 11 -1.90 9.97 0.05
N TRP A 12 -2.51 8.85 0.43
CA TRP A 12 -2.15 7.54 -0.12
C TRP A 12 -2.46 7.44 -1.62
N LEU A 13 -3.55 8.06 -2.09
CA LEU A 13 -3.85 8.20 -3.52
C LEU A 13 -2.81 9.07 -4.25
N ALA A 14 -2.35 10.16 -3.64
CA ALA A 14 -1.29 10.99 -4.19
C ALA A 14 0.04 10.21 -4.32
N ILE A 15 0.40 9.42 -3.30
CA ILE A 15 1.59 8.55 -3.35
C ILE A 15 1.45 7.52 -4.47
N LEU A 16 0.27 6.87 -4.59
CA LEU A 16 0.00 5.88 -5.65
C LEU A 16 0.13 6.51 -7.04
N THR A 17 -0.45 7.69 -7.25
CA THR A 17 -0.39 8.38 -8.56
C THR A 17 1.03 8.81 -8.92
N VAL A 18 1.80 9.35 -7.98
CA VAL A 18 3.22 9.70 -8.19
C VAL A 18 4.06 8.46 -8.50
N ALA A 19 3.90 7.38 -7.74
CA ALA A 19 4.62 6.13 -7.96
C ALA A 19 4.26 5.49 -9.31
N GLY A 20 2.98 5.48 -9.67
CA GLY A 20 2.51 4.98 -10.96
C GLY A 20 3.03 5.79 -12.15
N TYR A 21 3.08 7.12 -12.01
CA TYR A 21 3.69 7.99 -13.01
C TYR A 21 5.18 7.69 -13.20
N GLN A 22 5.93 7.58 -12.09
CA GLN A 22 7.36 7.25 -12.13
C GLN A 22 7.63 5.85 -12.70
N ALA A 23 6.80 4.86 -12.38
CA ALA A 23 6.88 3.53 -12.98
C ALA A 23 6.64 3.58 -14.49
N THR A 24 5.66 4.37 -14.94
CA THR A 24 5.36 4.55 -16.37
C THR A 24 6.54 5.18 -17.11
N LEU A 25 7.16 6.21 -16.54
CA LEU A 25 8.36 6.84 -17.11
C LEU A 25 9.52 5.84 -17.22
N TYR A 26 9.78 5.09 -16.15
CA TYR A 26 10.84 4.08 -16.14
C TYR A 26 10.65 3.04 -17.25
N PHE A 27 9.46 2.43 -17.34
CA PHE A 27 9.20 1.41 -18.36
C PHE A 27 9.06 1.96 -19.77
N LYS A 28 8.81 3.26 -19.95
CA LYS A 28 8.87 3.90 -21.26
C LYS A 28 10.31 3.98 -21.79
N GLU A 29 11.29 4.23 -20.92
CA GLU A 29 12.70 4.35 -21.29
C GLU A 29 13.41 3.00 -21.38
N THR A 30 13.05 2.03 -20.53
CA THR A 30 13.73 0.72 -20.44
C THR A 30 12.81 -0.44 -20.79
N PHE A 31 11.93 -0.28 -21.77
CA PHE A 31 10.83 -1.22 -22.03
C PHE A 31 11.31 -2.66 -22.17
N SER A 32 10.82 -3.52 -21.27
CA SER A 32 11.04 -4.96 -21.26
C SER A 32 9.82 -5.66 -20.67
N LEU A 33 9.19 -6.54 -21.45
CA LEU A 33 8.01 -7.28 -21.01
C LEU A 33 8.32 -8.17 -19.79
N SER A 34 9.47 -8.85 -19.79
CA SER A 34 9.91 -9.67 -18.66
C SER A 34 10.20 -8.81 -17.42
N GLY A 35 10.77 -7.62 -17.61
CA GLY A 35 10.98 -6.66 -16.53
C GLY A 35 9.67 -6.14 -15.93
N LEU A 36 8.68 -5.83 -16.76
CA LEU A 36 7.35 -5.40 -16.34
C LEU A 36 6.64 -6.50 -15.54
N LEU A 37 6.66 -7.74 -16.04
CA LEU A 37 6.05 -8.89 -15.37
C LEU A 37 6.72 -9.18 -14.01
N ALA A 38 8.04 -9.12 -13.94
CA ALA A 38 8.77 -9.27 -12.69
C ALA A 38 8.40 -8.16 -11.69
N PHE A 39 8.38 -6.91 -12.15
CA PHE A 39 7.97 -5.76 -11.34
C PHE A 39 6.55 -5.88 -10.79
N SER A 40 5.57 -6.22 -11.66
CA SER A 40 4.18 -6.40 -11.23
C SER A 40 4.05 -7.55 -10.23
N SER A 41 4.79 -8.65 -10.45
CA SER A 41 4.78 -9.80 -9.55
C SER A 41 5.33 -9.45 -8.18
N VAL A 42 6.45 -8.71 -8.12
CA VAL A 42 7.04 -8.23 -6.86
C VAL A 42 6.10 -7.25 -6.15
N SER A 43 5.51 -6.30 -6.88
CA SER A 43 4.56 -5.34 -6.31
C SER A 43 3.34 -6.04 -5.71
N LEU A 44 2.78 -7.04 -6.40
CA LEU A 44 1.64 -7.83 -5.91
C LEU A 44 2.03 -8.71 -4.72
N LEU A 45 3.23 -9.31 -4.73
CA LEU A 45 3.75 -10.06 -3.60
C LEU A 45 3.91 -9.18 -2.35
N CYS A 46 4.50 -7.98 -2.51
CA CYS A 46 4.61 -7.01 -1.43
C CYS A 46 3.23 -6.61 -0.90
N ALA A 47 2.28 -6.36 -1.80
CA ALA A 47 0.92 -6.02 -1.40
C ALA A 47 0.25 -7.14 -0.60
N ALA A 48 0.32 -8.37 -1.12
CA ALA A 48 -0.26 -9.55 -0.47
C ALA A 48 0.37 -9.84 0.88
N LEU A 49 1.71 -9.73 0.99
CA LEU A 49 2.43 -9.93 2.25
C LEU A 49 2.04 -8.86 3.29
N TYR A 50 1.98 -7.59 2.89
CA TYR A 50 1.56 -6.51 3.79
C TYR A 50 0.12 -6.73 4.27
N PHE A 51 -0.78 -7.08 3.35
CA PHE A 51 -2.18 -7.37 3.67
C PHE A 51 -2.29 -8.55 4.66
N LEU A 52 -1.64 -9.68 4.37
CA LEU A 52 -1.66 -10.87 5.23
C LEU A 52 -1.09 -10.57 6.62
N LEU A 53 0.06 -9.89 6.70
CA LEU A 53 0.70 -9.57 7.97
C LEU A 53 -0.15 -8.61 8.81
N HIS A 54 -0.83 -7.67 8.16
CA HIS A 54 -1.66 -6.69 8.85
C HIS A 54 -2.98 -7.31 9.33
N PHE A 55 -3.73 -7.96 8.44
CA PHE A 55 -5.03 -8.55 8.78
C PHE A 55 -4.93 -9.74 9.75
N ARG A 56 -3.80 -10.47 9.75
CA ARG A 56 -3.57 -11.55 10.72
C ARG A 56 -3.62 -11.08 12.17
N ARG A 57 -3.32 -9.80 12.44
CA ARG A 57 -3.40 -9.22 13.80
C ARG A 57 -4.82 -9.17 14.36
N TYR A 58 -5.81 -9.17 13.47
CA TYR A 58 -7.23 -9.00 13.81
C TYR A 58 -8.04 -10.28 13.67
N GLN A 59 -7.42 -11.41 13.29
CA GLN A 59 -8.13 -12.65 13.03
C GLN A 59 -8.86 -13.21 14.27
N ASP A 60 -8.32 -12.96 15.46
CA ASP A 60 -8.86 -13.47 16.73
C ASP A 60 -9.64 -12.39 17.52
N ALA A 61 -9.92 -11.24 16.91
CA ALA A 61 -10.62 -10.15 17.59
C ALA A 61 -12.13 -10.41 17.66
N GLU A 62 -12.73 -10.33 18.86
CA GLU A 62 -14.18 -10.50 19.04
C GLU A 62 -14.98 -9.27 18.59
N SER A 63 -14.41 -8.08 18.77
CA SER A 63 -15.00 -6.82 18.32
C SER A 63 -13.93 -5.81 17.93
N LEU A 64 -14.23 -4.99 16.92
CA LEU A 64 -13.37 -3.92 16.43
C LEU A 64 -14.20 -2.67 16.13
N GLY A 65 -13.60 -1.50 16.37
CA GLY A 65 -14.19 -0.24 15.96
C GLY A 65 -14.36 -0.19 14.44
N ALA A 66 -15.43 0.47 13.99
CA ALA A 66 -15.82 0.52 12.59
C ALA A 66 -14.75 1.05 11.60
N PHE A 67 -13.70 1.67 12.12
CA PHE A 67 -12.59 2.28 11.38
C PHE A 67 -11.21 1.92 11.95
N ASP A 68 -11.10 0.96 12.87
CA ASP A 68 -9.82 0.65 13.52
C ASP A 68 -8.80 0.11 12.52
N ILE A 69 -9.21 -0.81 11.64
CA ILE A 69 -8.33 -1.39 10.64
C ILE A 69 -7.95 -0.33 9.61
N SER A 70 -8.91 0.47 9.12
CA SER A 70 -8.62 1.58 8.21
C SER A 70 -7.69 2.63 8.82
N MET A 71 -7.89 3.00 10.08
CA MET A 71 -7.04 3.95 10.78
C MET A 71 -5.61 3.42 10.89
N GLU A 72 -5.43 2.18 11.35
CA GLU A 72 -4.09 1.60 11.46
C GLU A 72 -3.40 1.45 10.10
N LEU A 73 -4.12 1.06 9.05
CA LEU A 73 -3.57 0.97 7.70
C LEU A 73 -3.09 2.32 7.18
N LEU A 74 -3.90 3.37 7.34
CA LEU A 74 -3.63 4.70 6.80
C LEU A 74 -2.61 5.48 7.64
N PHE A 75 -2.61 5.31 8.96
CA PHE A 75 -1.69 5.99 9.88
C PHE A 75 -0.41 5.24 10.17
N ASN A 76 -0.20 4.04 9.63
CA ASN A 76 1.00 3.25 9.91
C ASN A 76 2.28 4.07 9.59
N PRO A 77 3.02 4.54 10.62
CA PRO A 77 4.13 5.46 10.41
C PRO A 77 5.31 4.79 9.74
N ILE A 78 5.43 3.46 9.88
CA ILE A 78 6.48 2.67 9.25
C ILE A 78 6.23 2.59 7.75
N SER A 79 5.03 2.20 7.32
CA SER A 79 4.72 2.12 5.88
C SER A 79 4.73 3.49 5.23
N GLY A 80 4.20 4.52 5.88
CA GLY A 80 4.27 5.91 5.42
C GLY A 80 5.71 6.40 5.29
N GLY A 81 6.55 6.18 6.31
CA GLY A 81 7.96 6.54 6.30
C GLY A 81 8.76 5.84 5.21
N ILE A 82 8.54 4.54 5.01
CA ILE A 82 9.16 3.76 3.94
C ILE A 82 8.73 4.31 2.56
N CYS A 83 7.45 4.61 2.36
CA CYS A 83 6.96 5.17 1.10
C CYS A 83 7.58 6.54 0.78
N VAL A 84 7.64 7.44 1.77
CA VAL A 84 8.25 8.77 1.59
C VAL A 84 9.75 8.65 1.31
N LEU A 85 10.46 7.82 2.07
CA LEU A 85 11.90 7.61 1.89
C LEU A 85 12.21 6.96 0.54
N ALA A 86 11.44 5.95 0.13
CA ALA A 86 11.58 5.32 -1.17
C ALA A 86 11.31 6.30 -2.31
N LEU A 87 10.26 7.12 -2.20
CA LEU A 87 10.00 8.19 -3.18
C LEU A 87 11.16 9.17 -3.25
N LEU A 88 11.66 9.69 -2.12
CA LEU A 88 12.82 10.59 -2.10
C LEU A 88 14.05 9.96 -2.78
N LEU A 89 14.34 8.69 -2.50
CA LEU A 89 15.43 7.95 -3.15
C LEU A 89 15.21 7.79 -4.66
N ILE A 90 13.98 7.58 -5.11
CA ILE A 90 13.64 7.50 -6.54
C ILE A 90 13.97 8.80 -7.30
N TRP A 91 13.89 9.95 -6.63
CA TRP A 91 14.25 11.27 -7.19
C TRP A 91 15.74 11.60 -7.08
N LEU A 92 16.40 11.17 -6.00
CA LEU A 92 17.79 11.51 -5.72
C LEU A 92 18.82 10.55 -6.34
N VAL A 93 18.44 9.29 -6.56
CA VAL A 93 19.35 8.26 -7.07
C VAL A 93 19.22 8.15 -8.60
N PRO A 94 20.33 8.24 -9.37
CA PRO A 94 20.29 8.05 -10.82
C PRO A 94 19.73 6.68 -11.19
N MET A 95 19.12 6.58 -12.38
CA MET A 95 18.49 5.35 -12.85
C MET A 95 19.45 4.15 -12.73
N GLY A 96 19.06 3.17 -11.92
CA GLY A 96 19.81 1.96 -11.66
C GLY A 96 18.90 0.84 -11.16
N VAL A 97 19.49 -0.33 -10.94
CA VAL A 97 18.78 -1.60 -10.66
C VAL A 97 17.84 -1.52 -9.44
N CYS A 98 18.13 -0.64 -8.48
CA CYS A 98 17.32 -0.47 -7.27
C CYS A 98 16.02 0.32 -7.50
N LYS A 99 15.95 1.18 -8.52
CA LYS A 99 14.79 2.05 -8.79
C LYS A 99 13.48 1.28 -9.05
N PRO A 100 13.44 0.25 -9.91
CA PRO A 100 12.21 -0.55 -10.10
C PRO A 100 11.81 -1.29 -8.83
N LEU A 101 12.76 -1.70 -7.99
CA LEU A 101 12.46 -2.42 -6.76
C LEU A 101 11.83 -1.49 -5.71
N LEU A 102 12.36 -0.27 -5.58
CA LEU A 102 11.76 0.78 -4.73
C LEU A 102 10.36 1.16 -5.22
N LEU A 103 10.17 1.32 -6.53
CA LEU A 103 8.86 1.62 -7.12
C LEU A 103 7.85 0.48 -6.89
N ALA A 104 8.28 -0.78 -7.03
CA ALA A 104 7.44 -1.94 -6.78
C ALA A 104 7.00 -2.01 -5.31
N LEU A 105 7.89 -1.65 -4.39
CA LEU A 105 7.60 -1.61 -2.97
C LEU A 105 6.61 -0.49 -2.62
N VAL A 106 6.79 0.72 -3.16
CA VAL A 106 5.85 1.83 -2.95
C VAL A 106 4.47 1.51 -3.53
N LEU A 107 4.40 0.96 -4.75
CA LEU A 107 3.14 0.53 -5.34
C LEU A 107 2.49 -0.60 -4.55
N GLY A 108 3.27 -1.60 -4.11
CA GLY A 108 2.75 -2.70 -3.31
C GLY A 108 2.14 -2.23 -2.00
N LEU A 109 2.84 -1.36 -1.26
CA LEU A 109 2.35 -0.81 0.01
C LEU A 109 1.12 0.08 -0.19
N THR A 110 1.15 0.98 -1.17
CA THR A 110 0.02 1.89 -1.43
C THR A 110 -1.23 1.13 -1.87
N ILE A 111 -1.09 0.17 -2.79
CA ILE A 111 -2.20 -0.70 -3.22
C ILE A 111 -2.75 -1.49 -2.04
N ALA A 112 -1.88 -2.08 -1.21
CA ALA A 112 -2.34 -2.86 -0.06
C ALA A 112 -3.04 -2.01 1.00
N THR A 113 -2.55 -0.81 1.28
CA THR A 113 -3.20 0.14 2.20
C THR A 113 -4.59 0.52 1.69
N LEU A 114 -4.72 0.92 0.44
CA LEU A 114 -6.00 1.33 -0.15
C LEU A 114 -6.97 0.15 -0.29
N ALA A 115 -6.47 -1.01 -0.74
CA ALA A 115 -7.27 -2.23 -0.80
C ALA A 115 -7.73 -2.67 0.60
N GLY A 116 -6.86 -2.58 1.60
CA GLY A 116 -7.19 -2.90 3.00
C GLY A 116 -8.35 -2.07 3.54
N VAL A 117 -8.37 -0.76 3.25
CA VAL A 117 -9.50 0.12 3.61
C VAL A 117 -10.80 -0.33 2.93
N VAL A 118 -10.75 -0.70 1.65
CA VAL A 118 -11.94 -1.17 0.91
C VAL A 118 -12.42 -2.54 1.39
N TYR A 119 -11.51 -3.44 1.74
CA TYR A 119 -11.81 -4.82 2.13
C TYR A 119 -12.06 -5.03 3.63
N GLU A 120 -11.86 -4.01 4.47
CA GLU A 120 -12.05 -4.09 5.93
C GLU A 120 -13.42 -4.66 6.31
N GLU A 121 -14.49 -4.17 5.70
CA GLU A 121 -15.86 -4.62 6.02
C GLU A 121 -16.10 -6.08 5.63
N SER A 122 -15.58 -6.48 4.46
CA SER A 122 -15.64 -7.87 4.00
C SER A 122 -14.82 -8.79 4.91
N PHE A 123 -13.69 -8.32 5.43
CA PHE A 123 -12.85 -9.07 6.35
C PHE A 123 -13.55 -9.29 7.70
N MET A 124 -14.11 -8.23 8.31
CA MET A 124 -14.82 -8.33 9.59
C MET A 124 -16.03 -9.27 9.49
N THR A 125 -16.81 -9.14 8.41
CA THR A 125 -17.97 -10.00 8.15
C THR A 125 -17.56 -11.47 8.02
N LYS A 126 -16.47 -11.75 7.30
CA LYS A 126 -15.97 -13.12 7.09
C LYS A 126 -15.50 -13.79 8.38
N HIS A 127 -14.94 -13.03 9.32
CA HIS A 127 -14.40 -13.55 10.58
C HIS A 127 -15.37 -13.40 11.76
N GLY A 128 -16.61 -12.94 11.52
CA GLY A 128 -17.62 -12.80 12.57
C GLY A 128 -17.32 -11.71 13.61
N ILE A 129 -16.45 -10.76 13.26
CA ILE A 129 -16.00 -9.69 14.15
C ILE A 129 -17.14 -8.68 14.31
N GLN A 130 -17.54 -8.38 15.56
CA GLN A 130 -18.59 -7.40 15.83
C GLN A 130 -18.08 -5.97 15.63
N ARG A 131 -18.85 -5.16 14.90
CA ARG A 131 -18.50 -3.76 14.61
C ARG A 131 -19.04 -2.84 15.70
N THR A 132 -18.15 -2.11 16.38
CA THR A 132 -18.52 -1.09 17.38
C THR A 132 -18.40 0.32 16.81
N TYR A 133 -19.28 1.24 17.21
CA TYR A 133 -19.39 2.62 16.71
C TYR A 133 -19.04 3.66 17.77
#